data_AF-A0A818YDY0-F1
#
_entry.id   AF-A0A818YDY0-F1
#
_cell.length_a   1.000
_cell.length_b   1.000
_cell.length_c   1.000
_cell.angle_alpha   90.00
_cell.angle_beta   90.00
_cell.angle_gamma   90.00
#
_symmetry.space_group_name_H-M   'P 1'
#
loop_
_entity.id
_entity.type
_entity.pdbx_description
1 polymer ?
#
loop_
_entity_poly.entity_id
_entity_poly.type
_entity_poly.pdbx_seq_one_letter_code
_entity_poly.pdbx_strand_id
1 'polypeptide(L)'
;MGSLLSQMYPPEMKRVKMAHMSSGNGVGLELFQFIDPPTRRPNTTSFEYSRAGLFHICVTDPEPENLVRRIVETGGKQISPVLTVFPGEIYQAVYTLDPFGNLVEIMATSYERQMSNRDPNVTSQISDPTITSRPSKSQQLSTSSVLQKIIAKN
;
A
#
# COMPACT_ATOMS: atom_id res chain seq x y z
N MET A 1 -3.55 4.05 1.45
CA MET A 1 -2.54 3.06 0.99
C MET A 1 -3.10 1.98 0.04
N GLY A 2 -4.42 1.71 0.03
CA GLY A 2 -5.00 0.59 -0.75
C GLY A 2 -4.70 0.60 -2.26
N SER A 3 -4.88 1.72 -2.96
CA SER A 3 -4.64 1.82 -4.41
C SER A 3 -3.17 1.75 -4.80
N LEU A 4 -2.25 2.16 -3.93
CA LEU A 4 -0.81 2.04 -4.17
C LEU A 4 -0.39 0.57 -4.08
N LEU A 5 -0.82 -0.12 -3.02
CA LEU A 5 -0.56 -1.55 -2.85
C LEU A 5 -1.20 -2.38 -3.97
N SER A 6 -2.40 -2.04 -4.44
CA SER A 6 -3.02 -2.69 -5.60
C SER A 6 -2.28 -2.48 -6.91
N GLN A 7 -1.46 -1.42 -7.04
CA GLN A 7 -0.64 -1.17 -8.23
C GLN A 7 0.75 -1.83 -8.13
N MET A 8 1.23 -2.07 -6.92
CA MET A 8 2.54 -2.68 -6.65
C MET A 8 2.48 -4.21 -6.56
N TYR A 9 1.36 -4.76 -6.10
CA TYR A 9 1.17 -6.20 -5.87
C TYR A 9 0.20 -6.81 -6.88
N PRO A 10 0.33 -8.13 -7.16
CA PRO A 10 -0.61 -8.85 -8.01
C PRO A 10 -2.06 -8.76 -7.50
N PRO A 11 -3.07 -8.79 -8.41
CA PRO A 11 -4.48 -8.59 -8.06
C PRO A 11 -5.06 -9.67 -7.12
N GLU A 12 -4.35 -10.79 -6.94
CA GLU A 12 -4.72 -11.85 -6.02
C GLU A 12 -4.58 -11.44 -4.55
N MET A 13 -3.76 -10.43 -4.23
CA MET A 13 -3.62 -9.91 -2.87
C MET A 13 -4.85 -9.09 -2.47
N LYS A 14 -5.70 -9.67 -1.62
CA LYS A 14 -6.95 -9.05 -1.16
C LYS A 14 -6.84 -8.41 0.21
N ARG A 15 -6.05 -9.03 1.11
CA ARG A 15 -5.96 -8.55 2.49
C ARG A 15 -4.60 -8.79 3.11
N VAL A 16 -4.04 -7.73 3.67
CA VAL A 16 -2.76 -7.71 4.37
C VAL A 16 -2.86 -6.84 5.61
N LYS A 17 -2.15 -7.21 6.68
CA LYS A 17 -1.84 -6.31 7.79
C LYS A 17 -0.39 -5.92 7.70
N MET A 18 -0.12 -4.64 7.91
CA MET A 18 1.22 -4.08 7.87
C MET A 18 1.52 -3.39 9.20
N ALA A 19 2.72 -3.60 9.72
CA ALA A 19 3.26 -2.82 10.81
C ALA A 19 4.55 -2.16 10.35
N HIS A 20 4.61 -0.84 10.49
CA HIS A 20 5.77 -0.02 10.16
C HIS A 20 6.47 0.37 11.46
N MET A 21 7.76 0.08 11.55
CA MET A 21 8.59 0.45 12.69
C MET A 21 9.82 1.19 12.18
N SER A 22 10.26 2.22 12.89
CA SER A 22 11.52 2.90 12.62
C SER A 22 12.41 2.88 13.86
N SER A 23 13.70 3.06 13.63
CA SER A 23 14.71 3.17 14.69
C SER A 23 15.40 4.52 14.60
N GLY A 24 16.00 4.97 15.71
CA GLY A 24 16.57 6.33 15.80
C GLY A 24 17.76 6.62 14.87
N ASN A 25 18.25 5.61 14.15
CA ASN A 25 19.35 5.75 13.19
C ASN A 25 18.87 5.71 11.72
N GLY A 26 17.57 5.84 11.44
CA GLY A 26 17.05 5.92 10.07
C GLY A 26 16.62 4.58 9.45
N VAL A 27 16.79 3.45 10.16
CA VAL A 27 16.40 2.14 9.64
C VAL A 27 14.92 1.90 9.89
N GLY A 28 14.19 1.62 8.81
CA GLY A 28 12.80 1.17 8.81
C GLY A 28 12.68 -0.34 8.75
N LEU A 29 11.61 -0.87 9.36
CA LEU A 29 11.18 -2.25 9.26
C LEU A 29 9.69 -2.30 8.89
N GLU A 30 9.38 -3.09 7.88
CA GLU A 30 8.01 -3.38 7.46
C GLU A 30 7.70 -4.85 7.74
N LEU A 31 6.66 -5.09 8.54
CA LEU A 31 6.18 -6.43 8.85
C LEU A 31 4.86 -6.66 8.14
N PHE A 32 4.82 -7.69 7.29
CA PHE A 32 3.64 -8.05 6.51
C PHE A 32 3.03 -9.35 7.03
N GLN A 33 1.73 -9.31 7.27
CA GLN A 33 0.91 -10.50 7.48
C GLN A 33 -0.15 -10.58 6.39
N PHE A 34 0.12 -11.37 5.35
CA PHE A 34 -0.86 -11.66 4.30
C PHE A 34 -1.94 -12.56 4.87
N ILE A 35 -3.20 -12.13 4.73
CA ILE A 35 -4.35 -12.86 5.27
C ILE A 35 -5.16 -13.52 4.15
N ASP A 36 -5.23 -12.89 2.98
CA ASP A 36 -5.92 -13.44 1.80
C ASP A 36 -5.15 -13.06 0.51
N PRO A 37 -4.39 -14.00 -0.10
CA PRO A 37 -4.12 -15.36 0.39
C PRO A 37 -3.27 -15.36 1.67
N PRO A 38 -3.38 -16.37 2.55
CA PRO A 38 -2.62 -16.41 3.80
C PRO A 38 -1.13 -16.65 3.54
N THR A 39 -0.27 -16.04 4.37
CA THR A 39 1.18 -16.31 4.36
C THR A 39 1.44 -17.81 4.46
N ARG A 40 2.20 -18.36 3.51
CA ARG A 40 2.64 -19.77 3.57
C ARG A 40 3.69 -19.92 4.66
N ARG A 41 3.40 -20.74 5.67
CA ARG A 41 4.41 -21.15 6.65
C ARG A 41 5.40 -22.10 5.99
N PRO A 42 6.70 -22.02 6.31
CA PRO A 42 7.65 -23.05 5.91
C PRO A 42 7.16 -24.42 6.40
N ASN A 43 7.30 -25.45 5.56
CA ASN A 43 6.89 -26.81 5.91
C ASN A 43 7.90 -27.51 6.85
N THR A 44 9.00 -26.84 7.22
CA THR A 44 10.11 -27.41 7.98
C THR A 44 10.51 -26.49 9.13
N THR A 45 10.97 -27.09 10.25
CA THR A 45 11.53 -26.37 11.41
C THR A 45 13.06 -26.21 11.31
N SER A 46 13.69 -26.85 10.34
CA SER A 46 15.14 -26.77 10.04
C SER A 46 15.50 -25.43 9.39
N PHE A 47 16.69 -24.89 9.70
CA PHE A 47 17.24 -23.72 8.99
C PHE A 47 17.32 -24.03 7.49
N GLU A 48 16.56 -23.29 6.69
CA GLU A 48 16.42 -23.49 5.25
C GLU A 48 16.69 -22.14 4.60
N TYR A 49 17.96 -21.91 4.26
CA TYR A 49 18.44 -20.64 3.71
C TYR A 49 17.86 -20.32 2.33
N SER A 50 17.36 -21.33 1.62
CA SER A 50 16.70 -21.22 0.32
C SER A 50 15.21 -20.84 0.41
N ARG A 51 14.66 -20.68 1.61
CA ARG A 51 13.23 -20.33 1.79
C ARG A 51 12.98 -18.85 1.52
N ALA A 52 11.76 -18.52 1.09
CA ALA A 52 11.27 -17.15 1.10
C ALA A 52 11.18 -16.62 2.55
N GLY A 53 11.89 -15.52 2.83
CA GLY A 53 11.97 -14.87 4.14
C GLY A 53 11.78 -13.36 3.96
N LEU A 54 12.82 -12.58 4.23
CA LEU A 54 12.88 -11.19 3.74
C LEU A 54 12.55 -11.18 2.23
N PHE A 55 11.56 -10.39 1.81
CA PHE A 55 11.11 -10.40 0.42
C PHE A 55 11.53 -9.16 -0.37
N HIS A 56 11.89 -8.04 0.28
CA HIS A 56 12.56 -6.91 -0.36
C HIS A 56 13.46 -6.15 0.62
N ILE A 57 14.39 -5.38 0.05
CA ILE A 57 15.15 -4.34 0.76
C ILE A 57 14.70 -3.00 0.18
N CYS A 58 14.49 -2.01 1.04
CA CYS A 58 14.24 -0.65 0.59
C CYS A 58 15.50 0.21 0.80
N VAL A 59 15.83 1.04 -0.20
CA VAL A 59 16.86 2.07 -0.10
C VAL A 59 16.25 3.45 -0.32
N THR A 60 16.77 4.45 0.38
CA THR A 60 16.39 5.85 0.17
C THR A 60 17.36 6.49 -0.82
N ASP A 61 16.84 7.01 -1.93
CA ASP A 61 17.60 7.73 -2.96
C ASP A 61 16.78 8.94 -3.43
N PRO A 62 17.33 10.17 -3.41
CA PRO A 62 16.59 11.37 -3.79
C PRO A 62 16.20 11.41 -5.27
N GLU A 63 16.80 10.57 -6.13
CA GLU A 63 16.51 10.48 -7.56
C GLU A 63 16.22 9.02 -7.96
N PRO A 64 15.05 8.45 -7.59
CA PRO A 64 14.75 7.03 -7.82
C PRO A 64 14.93 6.58 -9.27
N GLU A 65 14.53 7.43 -10.23
CA GLU A 65 14.65 7.17 -11.67
C GLU A 65 16.10 6.96 -12.13
N ASN A 66 17.05 7.71 -11.56
CA ASN A 66 18.48 7.56 -11.87
C ASN A 66 19.02 6.25 -11.30
N LEU A 67 18.62 5.88 -10.07
CA LEU A 67 19.02 4.61 -9.48
C LEU A 67 18.41 3.41 -10.22
N VAL A 68 17.15 3.49 -10.65
CA VAL A 68 16.53 2.49 -11.54
C VAL A 68 17.34 2.30 -12.81
N ARG A 69 17.76 3.40 -13.47
CA ARG A 69 18.57 3.32 -14.69
C ARG A 69 19.87 2.55 -14.44
N ARG A 70 20.58 2.85 -13.36
CA ARG A 70 21.83 2.16 -12.97
C ARG A 70 21.60 0.67 -12.70
N ILE A 71 20.49 0.31 -12.06
CA ILE A 71 20.12 -1.08 -11.82
C ILE A 71 19.87 -1.81 -13.14
N VAL A 72 19.12 -1.20 -14.06
CA VAL A 72 18.84 -1.78 -15.38
C VAL A 72 20.12 -1.92 -16.23
N GLU A 73 20.99 -0.91 -16.24
CA GLU A 73 22.28 -0.93 -16.94
C GLU A 73 23.21 -2.05 -16.47
N THR A 74 23.08 -2.48 -15.21
CA THR A 74 23.90 -3.54 -14.61
C THR A 74 23.26 -4.94 -14.71
N GLY A 75 22.13 -5.08 -15.42
CA GLY A 75 21.46 -6.36 -15.65
C GLY A 75 20.24 -6.62 -14.76
N GLY A 76 19.85 -5.66 -13.93
CA GLY A 76 18.60 -5.68 -13.18
C GLY A 76 17.38 -5.34 -14.04
N LYS A 77 16.21 -5.22 -13.40
CA LYS A 77 14.92 -4.96 -14.07
C LYS A 77 14.07 -4.00 -13.25
N GLN A 78 13.41 -3.05 -13.90
CA GLN A 78 12.30 -2.34 -13.29
C GLN A 78 11.05 -3.21 -13.32
N ILE A 79 10.34 -3.35 -12.19
CA ILE A 79 9.15 -4.21 -12.10
C ILE A 79 7.85 -3.47 -11.78
N SER A 80 7.94 -2.26 -11.23
CA SER A 80 6.78 -1.36 -11.09
C SER A 80 7.04 -0.05 -11.84
N PRO A 81 5.98 0.69 -12.24
CA PRO A 81 6.14 2.09 -12.59
C PRO A 81 6.68 2.89 -11.39
N VAL A 82 7.23 4.08 -11.66
CA VAL A 82 7.54 5.06 -10.61
C VAL A 82 6.21 5.66 -10.15
N LEU A 83 5.89 5.47 -8.88
CA LEU A 83 4.60 5.84 -8.32
C LEU A 83 4.78 6.92 -7.26
N THR A 84 3.93 7.94 -7.28
CA THR A 84 3.77 8.84 -6.15
C THR A 84 3.14 8.08 -4.99
N VAL A 85 3.80 8.05 -3.84
CA VAL A 85 3.37 7.25 -2.68
C VAL A 85 2.06 7.78 -2.09
N PHE A 86 1.90 9.11 -2.03
CA PHE A 86 0.72 9.76 -1.47
C PHE A 86 0.23 10.92 -2.35
N PRO A 87 -1.09 11.04 -2.59
CA PRO A 87 -1.64 12.14 -3.38
C PRO A 87 -1.21 13.51 -2.86
N GLY A 88 -0.71 14.36 -3.76
CA GLY A 88 -0.26 15.72 -3.43
C GLY A 88 1.17 15.83 -2.89
N GLU A 89 1.90 14.72 -2.78
CA GLU A 89 3.32 14.71 -2.40
C GLU A 89 4.23 14.45 -3.60
N ILE A 90 5.49 14.87 -3.48
CA ILE A 90 6.53 14.63 -4.48
C ILE A 90 7.30 13.32 -4.25
N TYR A 91 6.98 12.57 -3.20
CA TYR A 91 7.72 11.36 -2.87
C TYR A 91 7.31 10.22 -3.79
N GLN A 92 8.31 9.70 -4.49
CA GLN A 92 8.18 8.59 -5.41
C GLN A 92 8.71 7.31 -4.78
N ALA A 93 8.12 6.18 -5.16
CA ALA A 93 8.61 4.85 -4.89
C ALA A 93 8.59 4.00 -6.16
N VAL A 94 9.51 3.06 -6.26
CA VAL A 94 9.62 2.12 -7.39
C VAL A 94 10.23 0.80 -6.93
N TYR A 95 9.67 -0.31 -7.40
CA TYR A 95 10.24 -1.63 -7.23
C TYR A 95 11.10 -2.02 -8.44
N THR A 96 12.24 -2.63 -8.13
CA THR A 96 13.21 -3.17 -9.08
C THR A 96 13.69 -4.55 -8.65
N LEU A 97 14.20 -5.33 -9.59
CA LEU A 97 15.06 -6.47 -9.32
C LEU A 97 16.50 -6.05 -9.60
N ASP A 98 17.40 -6.30 -8.66
CA ASP A 98 18.83 -6.14 -8.91
C ASP A 98 19.34 -7.22 -9.89
N PRO A 99 20.61 -7.16 -10.35
CA PRO A 99 21.17 -8.15 -11.28
C PRO A 99 21.19 -9.60 -10.75
N PHE A 100 21.05 -9.78 -9.42
CA PHE A 100 21.02 -11.09 -8.77
C PHE A 100 19.59 -11.58 -8.51
N GLY A 101 18.57 -10.77 -8.84
CA GLY A 101 17.17 -11.09 -8.65
C GLY A 101 16.61 -10.72 -7.27
N ASN A 102 17.34 -9.91 -6.47
CA ASN A 102 16.80 -9.39 -5.21
C ASN A 102 15.80 -8.26 -5.50
N LEU A 103 14.67 -8.27 -4.81
CA LEU A 103 13.69 -7.20 -4.88
C LEU A 103 14.18 -5.98 -4.09
N VAL A 104 14.37 -4.86 -4.79
CA VAL A 104 14.82 -3.60 -4.21
C VAL A 104 13.74 -2.53 -4.45
N GLU A 105 13.21 -1.98 -3.37
CA GLU A 105 12.37 -0.79 -3.38
C GLU A 105 13.27 0.45 -3.26
N ILE A 106 12.97 1.49 -4.04
CA ILE A 106 13.67 2.76 -3.98
C ILE A 106 12.66 3.83 -3.62
N MET A 107 12.94 4.61 -2.58
CA MET A 107 12.06 5.68 -2.12
C MET A 107 12.78 7.04 -2.09
N ALA A 108 12.09 8.08 -2.54
CA ALA A 108 12.62 9.45 -2.62
C ALA A 108 12.79 10.15 -1.25
N THR A 109 12.32 9.55 -0.16
CA THR A 109 12.25 10.19 1.16
C THR A 109 12.65 9.22 2.27
N SER A 110 12.98 9.75 3.44
CA SER A 110 13.30 8.91 4.60
C SER A 110 12.07 8.12 5.04
N TYR A 111 12.31 6.93 5.59
CA TYR A 111 11.24 6.05 6.04
C TYR A 111 10.37 6.70 7.12
N GLU A 112 10.97 7.41 8.09
CA GLU A 112 10.23 8.13 9.12
C GLU A 112 9.32 9.17 8.51
N ARG A 113 9.82 9.93 7.54
CA ARG A 113 9.02 10.97 6.89
C ARG A 113 7.90 10.38 6.04
N GLN A 114 8.12 9.21 5.47
CA GLN A 114 7.10 8.49 4.74
C GLN A 114 5.97 8.00 5.66
N MET A 115 6.29 7.62 6.90
CA MET A 115 5.32 6.96 7.80
C MET A 115 4.82 7.84 8.96
N SER A 116 5.43 8.99 9.23
CA SER A 116 5.09 9.86 10.37
C SER A 116 4.00 10.88 10.05
N ASN A 117 3.18 11.20 11.07
CA ASN A 117 2.18 12.28 11.06
C ASN A 117 1.25 12.29 9.84
N ARG A 118 0.90 11.09 9.34
CA ARG A 118 -0.01 10.94 8.22
C ARG A 118 -1.46 11.11 8.66
N ASP A 119 -2.25 11.82 7.87
CA ASP A 119 -3.69 11.94 8.12
C ASP A 119 -4.34 10.55 7.97
N PRO A 120 -4.93 9.99 9.04
CA PRO A 120 -5.61 8.70 8.96
C PRO A 120 -6.80 8.73 8.00
N ASN A 121 -7.40 9.90 7.75
CA ASN A 121 -8.51 10.05 6.83
C ASN A 121 -8.02 9.94 5.37
N VAL A 122 -6.88 10.51 5.01
CA VAL A 122 -6.28 10.34 3.66
C VAL A 122 -5.79 8.89 3.45
N THR A 123 -5.33 8.24 4.52
CA THR A 123 -4.80 6.87 4.46
C THR A 123 -5.90 5.80 4.28
N SER A 124 -7.09 6.05 4.85
CA SER A 124 -8.27 5.17 4.84
C SER A 124 -9.25 5.40 3.69
N GLN A 125 -9.26 6.58 3.06
CA GLN A 125 -10.13 6.92 1.92
C GLN A 125 -9.73 6.21 0.60
N ILE A 126 -8.72 5.36 0.63
CA ILE A 126 -8.32 4.54 -0.52
C ILE A 126 -8.84 3.10 -0.34
N SER A 127 -10.12 3.01 -0.01
CA SER A 127 -10.96 1.83 -0.15
C SER A 127 -12.30 2.33 -0.69
N ASP A 128 -12.36 2.69 -1.96
CA ASP A 128 -13.63 3.01 -2.59
C ASP A 128 -14.08 1.82 -3.45
N PRO A 129 -14.84 0.86 -2.90
CA PRO A 129 -15.84 0.19 -3.70
C PRO A 129 -17.04 1.14 -3.72
N THR A 130 -17.25 1.80 -4.84
CA THR A 130 -18.49 2.54 -5.10
C THR A 130 -19.66 1.62 -4.73
N ILE A 131 -20.32 1.82 -3.57
CA ILE A 131 -21.67 1.35 -3.15
C ILE A 131 -21.83 1.40 -1.60
N THR A 132 -22.65 2.36 -1.16
CA THR A 132 -23.46 2.45 0.07
C THR A 132 -22.77 2.67 1.43
N SER A 133 -22.67 3.94 1.83
CA SER A 133 -22.78 4.29 3.24
C SER A 133 -24.25 4.22 3.67
N ARG A 134 -24.51 3.41 4.71
CA ARG A 134 -25.81 3.30 5.40
C ARG A 134 -26.05 4.59 6.20
N PRO A 135 -27.24 5.22 6.14
CA PRO A 135 -27.47 6.46 6.90
C PRO A 135 -27.49 6.17 8.42
N SER A 136 -26.95 7.11 9.19
CA SER A 136 -26.84 7.04 10.65
C SER A 136 -28.19 7.34 11.34
N LYS A 137 -28.31 6.86 12.59
CA LYS A 137 -29.54 6.84 13.41
C LYS A 137 -30.10 8.21 13.84
N SER A 138 -29.59 9.33 13.36
CA SER A 138 -30.05 10.68 13.74
C SER A 138 -31.05 11.31 12.76
N GLN A 139 -31.48 10.61 11.71
CA GLN A 139 -32.49 11.10 10.74
C GLN A 139 -33.85 10.39 10.81
N GLN A 140 -34.12 9.57 11.84
CA GLN A 140 -35.39 8.83 11.95
C GLN A 140 -36.52 9.53 12.73
N LEU A 141 -36.35 10.79 13.12
CA LEU A 141 -37.38 11.54 13.85
C LEU A 141 -37.51 12.95 13.27
N SER A 142 -38.12 13.08 12.08
CA SER A 142 -38.76 14.32 11.67
C SER A 142 -39.63 14.09 10.42
N THR A 143 -40.87 14.56 10.49
CA THR A 143 -41.84 14.76 9.38
C THR A 143 -42.67 13.56 8.92
N SER A 144 -43.71 13.28 9.71
CA SER A 144 -45.08 13.18 9.17
C SER A 144 -45.34 14.36 8.20
N SER A 145 -45.70 14.09 6.93
CA SER A 145 -46.58 14.93 6.07
C SER A 145 -46.52 14.72 4.54
N VAL A 146 -45.79 13.75 3.97
CA VAL A 146 -45.77 13.59 2.48
C VAL A 146 -46.92 12.71 1.93
N LEU A 147 -47.78 12.17 2.81
CA LEU A 147 -49.04 11.48 2.46
C LEU A 147 -50.16 12.41 1.94
N GLN A 148 -49.85 13.62 1.44
CA GLN A 148 -50.88 14.56 0.96
C GLN A 148 -50.71 15.12 -0.47
N LYS A 149 -49.76 14.69 -1.31
CA LYS A 149 -49.61 15.32 -2.64
C LYS A 149 -49.44 14.47 -3.89
N ILE A 150 -49.65 13.15 -3.86
CA ILE A 150 -49.71 12.35 -5.10
C ILE A 150 -50.95 11.44 -5.10
N ILE A 151 -52.11 12.04 -4.82
CA ILE A 151 -53.39 11.73 -5.48
C ILE A 151 -53.53 12.80 -6.56
N ALA A 152 -52.81 12.65 -7.67
CA ALA A 152 -52.95 13.50 -8.85
C ALA A 152 -52.19 12.89 -10.04
N LYS A 153 -52.55 11.67 -10.43
CA LYS A 153 -52.51 11.15 -11.82
C LYS A 153 -52.89 9.68 -11.79
N ASN A 154 -54.19 9.44 -12.02
CA ASN A 154 -54.89 8.22 -12.44
C ASN A 154 -54.39 6.89 -11.89
#